data_AF-A0AAV6M6V4-F1
#
_entry.id   AF-A0AAV6M6V4-F1
#
_cell.length_a   1.000
_cell.length_b   1.000
_cell.length_c   1.000
_cell.angle_alpha   90.00
_cell.angle_beta   90.00
_cell.angle_gamma   90.00
#
_symmetry.space_group_name_H-M   'P 1'
#
loop_
_entity.id
_entity.type
_entity.pdbx_description
1 polymer ?
#
loop_
_entity_poly.entity_id
_entity_poly.type
_entity_poly.pdbx_seq_one_letter_code
_entity_poly.pdbx_strand_id
1 'polypeptide(L)'
;MAVSSQYSSSSSIDKKNWWLTNRKIVDKYIKDARTLIATQEHREVSAALNLIDAALALSPRLEQALELKARALLCLRRFKDVADMLQDYIPSFKISGEDSVGSDGSSQQLSKDRVKLLGSSESHGCDSSFKCFSVSDLKKKVMAGLCKNGNKEGHWRYLILGQACCHLGLMEDAMVLLQTGKRLATAAFRRESICRSEDSFSLSDFPFSSDISTTNPPNTPPRALSDSETISNLLSHIKLLIRRRTAALAALDAGLYSEAIRHFSKIVDGRRGAPQGFLAECYMYRASAYRSAGRIAESIADCNRTLALNPSCIQALETRAVLFESIRCLPDCLHDLEHLKLLYNTILRDRKLPGPAWKRQNMRYREIPGKLCALTVKIQELKQRVASGETGNVDYYSLIGLRRGCSRSELERAHLLLCLRHKPDKATNFIERCELSDDRDLDSVRDKAKMSALLLYRMLQKGYSSIMATISDEEATEKQRKKAAAALQAAQAAAIQVQQQQLLQAQECHLERELIKAALRTPSKPMKTDRIGAADNKSSTEKSTFQGVFCRDLTVVGNLLLQAGLNRPLPVKYEALSC
;
A
#
# COMPACT_ATOMS: atom_id res chain seq x y z
N MET A 1 40.61 -80.88 20.23
CA MET A 1 39.98 -80.21 21.38
C MET A 1 39.42 -78.88 20.92
N ALA A 2 38.11 -78.73 21.03
CA ALA A 2 37.36 -77.54 20.62
C ALA A 2 37.67 -76.37 21.57
N VAL A 3 37.92 -75.18 21.02
CA VAL A 3 37.81 -73.92 21.76
C VAL A 3 36.62 -73.17 21.19
N SER A 4 35.62 -73.07 22.04
CA SER A 4 34.28 -72.53 21.84
C SER A 4 34.28 -71.04 21.51
N SER A 5 33.57 -70.71 20.42
CA SER A 5 33.05 -69.39 20.10
C SER A 5 31.94 -69.02 21.10
N GLN A 6 32.20 -68.04 21.96
CA GLN A 6 31.20 -67.38 22.80
C GLN A 6 31.43 -65.85 22.81
N TYR A 7 31.23 -65.18 21.67
CA TYR A 7 31.12 -63.72 21.65
C TYR A 7 30.17 -63.27 20.53
N SER A 8 28.87 -63.42 20.74
CA SER A 8 27.86 -62.81 19.84
C SER A 8 26.51 -62.47 20.49
N SER A 9 26.39 -62.50 21.83
CA SER A 9 25.12 -62.20 22.53
C SER A 9 25.12 -60.91 23.37
N SER A 10 26.25 -60.45 23.93
CA SER A 10 26.28 -59.28 24.86
C SER A 10 26.05 -57.93 24.18
N SER A 11 26.57 -57.72 22.97
CA SER A 11 26.45 -56.44 22.24
C SER A 11 25.01 -56.08 21.88
N SER A 12 24.11 -57.07 21.81
CA SER A 12 22.68 -56.86 21.55
C SER A 12 21.90 -56.43 22.79
N ILE A 13 22.33 -56.89 23.97
CA ILE A 13 21.70 -56.59 25.27
C ILE A 13 22.13 -55.20 25.73
N ASP A 14 23.40 -54.85 25.56
CA ASP A 14 23.93 -53.52 25.90
C ASP A 14 23.31 -52.43 25.02
N LYS A 15 23.14 -52.71 23.72
CA LYS A 15 22.38 -51.83 22.83
C LYS A 15 20.94 -51.69 23.31
N LYS A 16 20.22 -52.79 23.59
CA LYS A 16 18.83 -52.73 24.08
C LYS A 16 18.70 -51.92 25.37
N ASN A 17 19.62 -52.09 26.31
CA ASN A 17 19.64 -51.34 27.57
C ASN A 17 19.91 -49.85 27.33
N TRP A 18 20.83 -49.51 26.42
CA TRP A 18 21.12 -48.14 25.99
C TRP A 18 19.92 -47.45 25.31
N TRP A 19 19.20 -48.17 24.44
CA TRP A 19 17.96 -47.66 23.82
C TRP A 19 16.85 -47.44 24.85
N LEU A 20 16.72 -48.32 25.84
CA LEU A 20 15.72 -48.21 26.91
C LEU A 20 16.02 -47.06 27.87
N THR A 21 17.27 -46.84 28.24
CA THR A 21 17.68 -45.70 29.09
C THR A 21 17.50 -44.38 28.35
N ASN A 22 17.93 -44.28 27.09
CA ASN A 22 17.70 -43.09 26.27
C ASN A 22 16.22 -42.79 26.08
N ARG A 23 15.39 -43.82 25.85
CA ARG A 23 13.94 -43.64 25.76
C ARG A 23 13.34 -43.06 27.05
N LYS A 24 13.73 -43.57 28.22
CA LYS A 24 13.28 -43.05 29.52
C LYS A 24 13.73 -41.59 29.75
N ILE A 25 14.94 -41.25 29.33
CA ILE A 25 15.47 -39.88 29.41
C ILE A 25 14.67 -38.94 28.50
N VAL A 26 14.42 -39.35 27.26
CA VAL A 26 13.60 -38.59 26.30
C VAL A 26 12.17 -38.40 26.81
N ASP A 27 11.54 -39.45 27.35
CA ASP A 27 10.20 -39.37 27.93
C ASP A 27 10.14 -38.42 29.13
N LYS A 28 11.21 -38.37 29.95
CA LYS A 28 11.33 -37.40 31.05
C LYS A 28 11.44 -35.97 30.51
N TYR A 29 12.34 -35.72 29.56
CA TYR A 29 12.49 -34.39 28.95
C TYR A 29 11.20 -33.89 28.29
N ILE A 30 10.43 -34.77 27.64
CA ILE A 30 9.14 -34.40 27.05
C ILE A 30 8.09 -34.03 28.10
N LYS A 31 8.04 -34.76 29.22
CA LYS A 31 7.12 -34.44 30.33
C LYS A 31 7.48 -33.10 30.97
N ASP A 32 8.75 -32.89 31.28
CA ASP A 32 9.26 -31.66 31.88
C ASP A 32 9.05 -30.46 30.94
N ALA A 33 9.28 -30.65 29.63
CA ALA A 33 9.00 -29.62 28.63
C ALA A 33 7.50 -29.29 28.52
N ARG A 34 6.61 -30.30 28.64
CA ARG A 34 5.15 -30.07 28.61
C ARG A 34 4.68 -29.25 29.81
N THR A 35 5.21 -29.53 30.99
CA THR A 35 4.86 -28.76 32.19
C THR A 35 5.33 -27.31 32.07
N LEU A 36 6.54 -27.08 31.54
CA LEU A 36 7.09 -25.74 31.31
C LEU A 36 6.41 -24.97 30.17
N ILE A 37 5.79 -25.64 29.19
CA ILE A 37 4.99 -24.97 28.17
C ILE A 37 3.62 -24.57 28.72
N ALA A 38 3.06 -25.38 29.63
CA ALA A 38 1.74 -25.14 30.21
C ALA A 38 1.67 -23.86 31.06
N THR A 39 2.79 -23.40 31.61
CA THR A 39 2.88 -22.17 32.40
C THR A 39 2.81 -20.89 31.55
N GLN A 40 2.98 -21.00 30.23
CA GLN A 40 2.92 -19.88 29.26
C GLN A 40 3.92 -18.75 29.50
N GLU A 41 4.89 -18.91 30.41
CA GLU A 41 5.91 -17.90 30.66
C GLU A 41 7.03 -17.94 29.61
N HIS A 42 7.44 -16.78 29.11
CA HIS A 42 8.46 -16.70 28.05
C HIS A 42 9.78 -17.40 28.42
N ARG A 43 10.23 -17.22 29.68
CA ARG A 43 11.46 -17.85 30.20
C ARG A 43 11.32 -19.37 30.27
N GLU A 44 10.22 -19.87 30.80
CA GLU A 44 9.99 -21.31 30.97
C GLU A 44 9.79 -22.03 29.64
N VAL A 45 9.09 -21.40 28.68
CA VAL A 45 8.96 -21.93 27.31
C VAL A 45 10.32 -21.99 26.60
N SER A 46 11.21 -21.01 26.83
CA SER A 46 12.59 -21.08 26.31
C SER A 46 13.44 -22.17 26.96
N ALA A 47 13.28 -22.43 28.26
CA ALA A 47 13.92 -23.55 28.93
C ALA A 47 13.38 -24.91 28.41
N ALA A 48 12.08 -24.98 28.13
CA ALA A 48 11.44 -26.14 27.52
C ALA A 48 12.03 -26.46 26.13
N LEU A 49 12.34 -25.45 25.32
CA LEU A 49 13.01 -25.66 24.02
C LEU A 49 14.37 -26.36 24.17
N ASN A 50 15.18 -25.98 25.15
CA ASN A 50 16.48 -26.62 25.37
C ASN A 50 16.33 -28.10 25.74
N LEU A 51 15.34 -28.44 26.56
CA LEU A 51 15.01 -29.83 26.91
C LEU A 51 14.52 -30.61 25.70
N ILE A 52 13.70 -29.99 24.85
CA ILE A 52 13.20 -30.61 23.61
C ILE A 52 14.34 -30.83 22.61
N ASP A 53 15.26 -29.87 22.46
CA ASP A 53 16.42 -30.01 21.59
C ASP A 53 17.37 -31.12 22.08
N ALA A 54 17.57 -31.25 23.40
CA ALA A 54 18.28 -32.38 23.99
C ALA A 54 17.59 -33.73 23.72
N ALA A 55 16.25 -33.76 23.78
CA ALA A 55 15.46 -34.95 23.44
C ALA A 55 15.55 -35.32 21.95
N LEU A 56 15.47 -34.33 21.05
CA LEU A 56 15.58 -34.53 19.61
C LEU A 56 16.99 -34.92 19.16
N ALA A 57 18.04 -34.50 19.88
CA ALA A 57 19.41 -34.96 19.64
C ALA A 57 19.55 -36.48 19.88
N LEU A 58 18.81 -37.03 20.84
CA LEU A 58 18.76 -38.47 21.12
C LEU A 58 17.80 -39.22 20.17
N SER A 59 16.67 -38.59 19.79
CA SER A 59 15.66 -39.18 18.92
C SER A 59 15.11 -38.17 17.88
N PRO A 60 15.76 -38.05 16.70
CA PRO A 60 15.41 -37.02 15.72
C PRO A 60 14.03 -37.17 15.05
N ARG A 61 13.47 -38.38 15.05
CA ARG A 61 12.20 -38.71 14.38
C ARG A 61 11.00 -38.73 15.32
N LEU A 62 11.15 -38.21 16.54
CA LEU A 62 10.10 -38.25 17.54
C LEU A 62 9.05 -37.17 17.29
N GLU A 63 7.91 -37.58 16.73
CA GLU A 63 6.78 -36.72 16.34
C GLU A 63 6.28 -35.79 17.46
N GLN A 64 6.14 -36.33 18.67
CA GLN A 64 5.65 -35.58 19.83
C GLN A 64 6.63 -34.47 20.26
N ALA A 65 7.93 -34.73 20.16
CA ALA A 65 8.96 -33.74 20.47
C ALA A 65 9.00 -32.64 19.39
N LEU A 66 8.84 -33.00 18.12
CA LEU A 66 8.72 -32.04 17.02
C LEU A 66 7.48 -31.15 17.15
N GLU A 67 6.34 -31.72 17.52
CA GLU A 67 5.11 -30.97 17.78
C GLU A 67 5.27 -29.99 18.95
N LEU A 68 5.83 -30.44 20.07
CA LEU A 68 6.09 -29.58 21.23
C LEU A 68 7.09 -28.47 20.90
N LYS A 69 8.14 -28.76 20.12
CA LYS A 69 9.07 -27.75 19.61
C LYS A 69 8.35 -26.69 18.78
N ALA A 70 7.49 -27.11 17.86
CA ALA A 70 6.73 -26.22 16.99
C ALA A 70 5.81 -25.29 17.81
N ARG A 71 5.10 -25.84 18.81
CA ARG A 71 4.23 -25.08 19.71
C ARG A 71 5.01 -24.10 20.58
N ALA A 72 6.13 -24.53 21.16
CA ALA A 72 6.99 -23.65 21.94
C ALA A 72 7.55 -22.49 21.11
N LEU A 73 7.99 -22.75 19.88
CA LEU A 73 8.44 -21.70 18.95
C LEU A 73 7.31 -20.71 18.59
N LEU A 74 6.08 -21.18 18.39
CA LEU A 74 4.91 -20.31 18.19
C LEU A 74 4.66 -19.41 19.42
N CYS A 75 4.70 -19.97 20.63
CA CYS A 75 4.53 -19.21 21.88
C CYS A 75 5.61 -18.14 22.04
N LEU A 76 6.84 -18.41 21.60
CA LEU A 76 7.95 -17.47 21.63
C LEU A 76 7.97 -16.48 20.44
N ARG A 77 6.97 -16.53 19.54
CA ARG A 77 6.90 -15.72 18.30
C ARG A 77 8.04 -15.94 17.31
N ARG A 78 8.75 -17.07 17.43
CA ARG A 78 9.84 -17.48 16.54
C ARG A 78 9.29 -18.14 15.27
N PHE A 79 8.48 -17.41 14.52
CA PHE A 79 7.74 -17.94 13.37
C PHE A 79 8.64 -18.38 12.21
N LYS A 80 9.80 -17.72 12.05
CA LYS A 80 10.80 -18.07 11.03
C LYS A 80 11.32 -19.49 11.25
N ASP A 81 11.70 -19.81 12.48
CA ASP A 81 12.23 -21.14 12.83
C ASP A 81 11.20 -22.27 12.66
N VAL A 82 9.91 -21.97 12.89
CA VAL A 82 8.81 -22.92 12.60
C VAL A 82 8.71 -23.19 11.10
N ALA A 83 8.81 -22.14 10.29
CA ALA A 83 8.78 -22.26 8.84
C ALA A 83 10.02 -22.98 8.29
N ASP A 84 11.21 -22.75 8.86
CA ASP A 84 12.45 -23.49 8.52
C ASP A 84 12.28 -24.98 8.79
N MET A 85 11.76 -25.32 9.98
CA MET A 85 11.56 -26.72 10.38
C MET A 85 10.55 -27.46 9.50
N LEU A 86 9.54 -26.77 8.95
CA LEU A 86 8.43 -27.36 8.19
C LEU A 86 8.35 -26.89 6.73
N GLN A 87 9.46 -26.38 6.17
CA GLN A 87 9.51 -25.73 4.86
C GLN A 87 8.93 -26.58 3.72
N ASP A 88 9.08 -27.90 3.77
CA ASP A 88 8.58 -28.85 2.76
C ASP A 88 7.06 -28.84 2.62
N TYR A 89 6.33 -28.37 3.64
CA TYR A 89 4.87 -28.30 3.62
C TYR A 89 4.35 -26.98 3.04
N ILE A 90 5.22 -25.97 2.83
CA ILE A 90 4.84 -24.67 2.30
C ILE A 90 4.48 -24.82 0.80
N PRO A 91 3.23 -24.53 0.39
CA PRO A 91 2.80 -24.70 -1.01
C PRO A 91 3.64 -23.86 -1.99
N SER A 92 3.97 -22.62 -1.62
CA SER A 92 4.79 -21.73 -2.45
C SER A 92 6.25 -22.19 -2.61
N PHE A 93 6.81 -22.90 -1.63
CA PHE A 93 8.18 -23.44 -1.69
C PHE A 93 8.28 -24.62 -2.67
N LYS A 94 7.31 -25.54 -2.64
CA LYS A 94 7.26 -26.70 -3.55
C LYS A 94 7.25 -26.32 -5.03
N ILE A 95 6.58 -25.23 -5.40
CA ILE A 95 6.47 -24.77 -6.79
C ILE A 95 7.81 -24.20 -7.32
N SER A 96 8.69 -23.70 -6.45
CA SER A 96 9.98 -23.12 -6.87
C SER A 96 11.09 -24.17 -7.07
N GLY A 97 10.89 -25.41 -6.59
CA GLY A 97 11.90 -26.47 -6.64
C GLY A 97 11.95 -27.27 -7.95
N GLU A 98 10.94 -27.15 -8.82
CA GLU A 98 10.88 -27.89 -10.08
C GLU A 98 11.66 -27.23 -11.24
N ASP A 99 12.19 -26.01 -11.06
CA ASP A 99 12.94 -25.29 -12.09
C ASP A 99 14.43 -25.73 -12.21
N SER A 100 14.86 -26.82 -11.56
CA SER A 100 16.27 -27.26 -11.62
C SER A 100 16.48 -28.76 -11.39
N VAL A 101 15.90 -29.62 -12.24
CA VAL A 101 16.53 -30.87 -12.73
C VAL A 101 15.91 -31.21 -14.10
N GLY A 102 16.73 -31.51 -15.10
CA GLY A 102 16.33 -31.60 -16.51
C GLY A 102 15.55 -32.87 -16.93
N SER A 103 14.84 -32.68 -18.06
CA SER A 103 14.39 -33.61 -19.11
C SER A 103 13.83 -34.99 -18.70
N ASP A 104 12.50 -35.16 -18.78
CA ASP A 104 11.88 -35.85 -19.93
C ASP A 104 10.34 -35.88 -19.82
N GLY A 105 9.68 -35.51 -20.93
CA GLY A 105 8.39 -36.02 -21.39
C GLY A 105 7.16 -35.93 -20.48
N SER A 106 6.40 -34.83 -20.57
CA SER A 106 4.96 -34.85 -20.94
C SER A 106 4.32 -33.49 -20.61
N SER A 107 4.11 -32.70 -21.65
CA SER A 107 3.43 -31.41 -21.64
C SER A 107 1.94 -31.52 -21.30
N GLN A 108 1.52 -31.00 -20.15
CA GLN A 108 0.22 -30.32 -20.02
C GLN A 108 0.33 -29.15 -19.04
N GLN A 109 0.67 -27.98 -19.59
CA GLN A 109 0.48 -26.68 -18.96
C GLN A 109 -1.02 -26.42 -18.78
N LEU A 110 -1.52 -26.39 -17.54
CA LEU A 110 -2.80 -25.77 -17.23
C LEU A 110 -2.56 -24.32 -16.79
N SER A 111 -2.55 -23.42 -17.77
CA SER A 111 -2.71 -21.99 -17.54
C SER A 111 -3.77 -21.45 -18.49
N LYS A 112 -4.72 -20.69 -17.92
CA LYS A 112 -5.78 -19.87 -18.56
C LYS A 112 -7.07 -20.59 -18.96
N ASP A 113 -7.94 -20.83 -17.98
CA ASP A 113 -9.39 -20.80 -18.23
C ASP A 113 -9.84 -19.34 -18.36
N ARG A 114 -9.81 -18.83 -19.60
CA ARG A 114 -10.58 -17.66 -20.01
C ARG A 114 -11.55 -18.10 -21.09
N VAL A 115 -12.80 -18.19 -20.69
CA VAL A 115 -13.99 -18.44 -21.52
C VAL A 115 -13.93 -17.64 -22.84
N LYS A 116 -13.98 -18.36 -23.96
CA LYS A 116 -14.42 -17.84 -25.26
C LYS A 116 -15.23 -18.92 -25.98
N LEU A 117 -16.51 -18.62 -26.14
CA LEU A 117 -17.50 -19.38 -26.89
C LEU A 117 -17.44 -18.99 -28.39
N LEU A 118 -17.69 -19.99 -29.24
CA LEU A 118 -18.09 -19.99 -30.67
C LEU A 118 -17.03 -19.97 -31.80
N GLY A 119 -17.22 -20.96 -32.71
CA GLY A 119 -16.92 -21.02 -34.16
C GLY A 119 -15.51 -21.48 -34.55
N SER A 120 -15.25 -22.38 -35.52
CA SER A 120 -16.03 -23.14 -36.52
C SER A 120 -15.15 -24.28 -37.09
N SER A 121 -15.77 -25.28 -37.74
CA SER A 121 -15.26 -26.48 -38.47
C SER A 121 -14.00 -26.25 -39.36
N GLU A 122 -13.16 -27.23 -39.75
CA GLU A 122 -13.42 -28.56 -40.36
C GLU A 122 -12.18 -29.51 -40.31
N SER A 123 -12.43 -30.84 -40.19
CA SER A 123 -11.74 -32.01 -40.80
C SER A 123 -10.24 -32.29 -40.48
N HIS A 124 -9.69 -33.51 -40.29
CA HIS A 124 -10.05 -34.93 -40.50
C HIS A 124 -9.17 -35.81 -39.56
N GLY A 125 -9.64 -37.00 -39.17
CA GLY A 125 -8.77 -38.14 -38.77
C GLY A 125 -9.14 -38.89 -37.47
N CYS A 126 -9.67 -40.11 -37.61
CA CYS A 126 -9.86 -41.18 -36.60
C CYS A 126 -8.67 -41.32 -35.62
N ASP A 127 -8.81 -41.64 -34.33
CA ASP A 127 -9.45 -42.83 -33.76
C ASP A 127 -9.97 -42.59 -32.33
N SER A 128 -11.22 -42.98 -32.08
CA SER A 128 -11.77 -43.10 -30.73
C SER A 128 -11.24 -44.39 -30.07
N SER A 129 -10.35 -44.26 -29.08
CA SER A 129 -10.10 -45.33 -28.12
C SER A 129 -10.58 -44.91 -26.74
N PHE A 130 -11.78 -45.38 -26.39
CA PHE A 130 -12.28 -45.38 -25.02
C PHE A 130 -11.33 -46.24 -24.18
N LYS A 131 -10.36 -45.61 -23.50
CA LYS A 131 -9.54 -46.31 -22.49
C LYS A 131 -10.38 -46.51 -21.24
N CYS A 132 -11.04 -47.66 -21.21
CA CYS A 132 -11.65 -48.26 -20.04
C CYS A 132 -10.65 -48.21 -18.86
N PHE A 133 -11.06 -47.66 -17.72
CA PHE A 133 -10.27 -47.62 -16.50
C PHE A 133 -9.85 -49.05 -16.14
N SER A 134 -8.54 -49.33 -16.16
CA SER A 134 -8.02 -50.59 -15.67
C SER A 134 -8.28 -50.68 -14.16
N VAL A 135 -8.94 -51.76 -13.72
CA VAL A 135 -9.17 -52.06 -12.29
C VAL A 135 -7.84 -52.08 -11.53
N SER A 136 -6.72 -52.36 -12.22
CA SER A 136 -5.35 -52.28 -11.71
C SER A 136 -4.91 -50.86 -11.36
N ASP A 137 -5.31 -49.86 -12.16
CA ASP A 137 -4.99 -48.45 -11.93
C ASP A 137 -5.91 -47.82 -10.88
N LEU A 138 -7.17 -48.26 -10.83
CA LEU A 138 -8.07 -47.92 -9.73
C LEU A 138 -7.58 -48.56 -8.42
N LYS A 139 -7.14 -49.83 -8.45
CA LYS A 139 -6.53 -50.51 -7.31
C LYS A 139 -5.20 -49.88 -6.92
N LYS A 140 -4.35 -49.45 -7.86
CA LYS A 140 -3.12 -48.69 -7.55
C LYS A 140 -3.43 -47.31 -6.96
N LYS A 141 -4.44 -46.59 -7.45
CA LYS A 141 -4.88 -45.31 -6.86
C LYS A 141 -5.54 -45.49 -5.49
N VAL A 142 -6.34 -46.54 -5.31
CA VAL A 142 -7.01 -46.87 -4.04
C VAL A 142 -5.98 -47.40 -3.03
N MET A 143 -5.03 -48.25 -3.43
CA MET A 143 -3.93 -48.73 -2.57
C MET A 143 -2.90 -47.62 -2.28
N ALA A 144 -2.62 -46.72 -3.23
CA ALA A 144 -1.85 -45.51 -2.94
C ALA A 144 -2.60 -44.53 -2.01
N GLY A 145 -3.94 -44.57 -2.04
CA GLY A 145 -4.81 -43.91 -1.08
C GLY A 145 -4.81 -44.57 0.31
N LEU A 146 -4.79 -45.90 0.38
CA LEU A 146 -4.76 -46.67 1.63
C LEU A 146 -3.36 -46.68 2.28
N CYS A 147 -2.27 -46.71 1.50
CA CYS A 147 -0.90 -46.69 2.02
C CYS A 147 -0.41 -45.28 2.40
N LYS A 148 -1.14 -44.21 2.03
CA LYS A 148 -0.97 -42.86 2.60
C LYS A 148 -1.74 -42.67 3.92
N ASN A 149 -2.27 -43.73 4.52
CA ASN A 149 -2.87 -43.70 5.85
C ASN A 149 -1.85 -43.73 7.01
N GLY A 150 -0.74 -43.00 6.90
CA GLY A 150 0.05 -42.53 8.06
C GLY A 150 -0.66 -41.40 8.81
N ASN A 151 -1.99 -41.50 8.92
CA ASN A 151 -2.93 -40.39 9.01
C ASN A 151 -3.27 -39.97 10.46
N LYS A 152 -2.36 -40.21 11.41
CA LYS A 152 -2.47 -39.73 12.80
C LYS A 152 -1.56 -38.53 13.09
N GLU A 153 -0.39 -38.43 12.44
CA GLU A 153 0.71 -37.63 12.96
C GLU A 153 1.02 -36.33 12.21
N GLY A 154 0.33 -36.02 11.10
CA GLY A 154 0.70 -34.88 10.24
C GLY A 154 -0.14 -33.61 10.38
N HIS A 155 -1.33 -33.66 10.97
CA HIS A 155 -2.30 -32.56 10.88
C HIS A 155 -1.87 -31.30 11.64
N TRP A 156 -1.19 -31.47 12.79
CA TRP A 156 -0.64 -30.36 13.58
C TRP A 156 0.37 -29.54 12.78
N ARG A 157 1.14 -30.15 11.87
CA ARG A 157 2.13 -29.44 11.04
C ARG A 157 1.47 -28.36 10.20
N TYR A 158 0.35 -28.68 9.56
CA TYR A 158 -0.40 -27.74 8.74
C TYR A 158 -1.02 -26.61 9.58
N LEU A 159 -1.50 -26.91 10.79
CA LEU A 159 -2.10 -25.92 11.67
C LEU A 159 -1.03 -24.94 12.20
N ILE A 160 0.05 -25.48 12.76
CA ILE A 160 1.15 -24.70 13.33
C ILE A 160 1.88 -23.90 12.25
N LEU A 161 2.21 -24.55 11.12
CA LEU A 161 2.81 -23.85 9.98
C LEU A 161 1.86 -22.80 9.42
N GLY A 162 0.56 -23.09 9.32
CA GLY A 162 -0.44 -22.12 8.87
C GLY A 162 -0.52 -20.88 9.76
N GLN A 163 -0.43 -21.04 11.07
CA GLN A 163 -0.34 -19.93 12.03
C GLN A 163 0.97 -19.16 11.87
N ALA A 164 2.12 -19.85 11.76
CA ALA A 164 3.41 -19.21 11.56
C ALA A 164 3.47 -18.44 10.22
N CYS A 165 3.02 -19.04 9.12
CA CYS A 165 2.91 -18.40 7.81
C CYS A 165 2.01 -17.17 7.85
N CYS A 166 0.95 -17.18 8.66
CA CYS A 166 0.13 -16.00 8.88
C CYS A 166 1.01 -14.87 9.46
N HIS A 167 1.66 -15.07 10.60
CA HIS A 167 2.48 -14.03 11.21
C HIS A 167 3.70 -13.61 10.37
N LEU A 168 4.18 -14.45 9.46
CA LEU A 168 5.23 -14.10 8.49
C LEU A 168 4.72 -13.24 7.32
N GLY A 169 3.41 -13.10 7.15
CA GLY A 169 2.79 -12.34 6.05
C GLY A 169 2.42 -13.16 4.81
N LEU A 170 2.64 -14.49 4.84
CA LEU A 170 2.30 -15.41 3.74
C LEU A 170 0.82 -15.82 3.82
N MET A 171 -0.06 -14.84 3.61
CA MET A 171 -1.51 -15.01 3.81
C MET A 171 -2.10 -16.14 2.96
N GLU A 172 -1.70 -16.22 1.69
CA GLU A 172 -2.21 -17.22 0.75
C GLU A 172 -1.83 -18.64 1.17
N ASP A 173 -0.57 -18.86 1.54
CA ASP A 173 -0.09 -20.15 2.04
C ASP A 173 -0.74 -20.50 3.39
N ALA A 174 -0.82 -19.53 4.31
CA ALA A 174 -1.49 -19.68 5.60
C ALA A 174 -2.96 -20.12 5.45
N MET A 175 -3.69 -19.52 4.51
CA MET A 175 -5.07 -19.90 4.23
C MET A 175 -5.19 -21.36 3.80
N VAL A 176 -4.33 -21.81 2.88
CA VAL A 176 -4.34 -23.18 2.36
C VAL A 176 -4.00 -24.16 3.48
N LEU A 177 -2.92 -23.89 4.23
CA LEU A 177 -2.44 -24.73 5.33
C LEU A 177 -3.44 -24.85 6.47
N LEU A 178 -4.07 -23.76 6.90
CA LEU A 178 -5.08 -23.81 7.96
C LEU A 178 -6.34 -24.55 7.50
N GLN A 179 -6.74 -24.43 6.23
CA GLN A 179 -7.86 -25.18 5.68
C GLN A 179 -7.56 -26.68 5.59
N THR A 180 -6.37 -27.07 5.14
CA THR A 180 -5.97 -28.48 5.08
C THR A 180 -5.85 -29.06 6.49
N GLY A 181 -5.18 -28.36 7.41
CA GLY A 181 -5.05 -28.76 8.81
C GLY A 181 -6.39 -28.96 9.49
N LYS A 182 -7.35 -28.02 9.34
CA LYS A 182 -8.71 -28.16 9.90
C LYS A 182 -9.45 -29.36 9.32
N ARG A 183 -9.34 -29.62 8.02
CA ARG A 183 -9.98 -30.76 7.36
C ARG A 183 -9.40 -32.10 7.83
N LEU A 184 -8.09 -32.16 8.03
CA LEU A 184 -7.40 -33.36 8.53
C LEU A 184 -7.70 -33.59 10.01
N ALA A 185 -7.70 -32.54 10.84
CA ALA A 185 -8.04 -32.63 12.26
C ALA A 185 -9.48 -33.11 12.47
N THR A 186 -10.45 -32.56 11.72
CA THR A 186 -11.85 -33.03 11.77
C THR A 186 -12.02 -34.47 11.28
N ALA A 187 -11.27 -34.89 10.25
CA ALA A 187 -11.26 -36.28 9.81
C ALA A 187 -10.61 -37.23 10.84
N ALA A 188 -9.58 -36.78 11.56
CA ALA A 188 -8.95 -37.54 12.63
C ALA A 188 -9.91 -37.69 13.83
N PHE A 189 -10.52 -36.59 14.28
CA PHE A 189 -11.52 -36.60 15.35
C PHE A 189 -12.70 -37.53 15.05
N ARG A 190 -13.21 -37.53 13.80
CA ARG A 190 -14.24 -38.49 13.38
C ARG A 190 -13.78 -39.94 13.49
N ARG A 191 -12.55 -40.24 13.07
CA ARG A 191 -11.98 -41.59 13.18
C ARG A 191 -11.82 -42.00 14.64
N GLU A 192 -11.36 -41.11 15.51
CA GLU A 192 -11.23 -41.37 16.94
C GLU A 192 -12.59 -41.57 17.62
N SER A 193 -13.58 -40.74 17.28
CA SER A 193 -14.95 -40.87 17.77
C SER A 193 -15.62 -42.16 17.33
N ILE A 194 -15.38 -42.64 16.10
CA ILE A 194 -15.94 -43.91 15.60
C ILE A 194 -15.24 -45.12 16.24
N CYS A 195 -13.97 -44.99 16.62
CA CYS A 195 -13.19 -46.05 17.28
C CYS A 195 -13.36 -46.10 18.80
N ARG A 196 -14.10 -45.16 19.42
CA ARG A 196 -14.42 -45.19 20.85
C ARG A 196 -15.69 -46.02 21.05
N SER A 197 -15.59 -47.08 21.86
CA SER A 197 -16.77 -47.82 22.35
C SER A 197 -17.59 -46.93 23.27
N GLU A 198 -18.91 -47.09 23.30
CA GLU A 198 -19.80 -46.28 24.17
C GLU A 198 -19.48 -46.46 25.67
N ASP A 199 -18.76 -47.52 26.05
CA ASP A 199 -18.28 -47.73 27.42
C ASP A 199 -16.95 -47.03 27.76
N SER A 200 -16.35 -46.25 26.84
CA SER A 200 -15.06 -45.56 27.01
C SER A 200 -15.16 -44.06 27.32
N PHE A 201 -16.31 -43.60 27.82
CA PHE A 201 -16.44 -42.26 28.38
C PHE A 201 -15.82 -42.20 29.78
N SER A 202 -14.48 -42.21 29.86
CA SER A 202 -13.81 -41.78 31.09
C SER A 202 -13.97 -40.27 31.26
N LEU A 203 -14.65 -39.84 32.32
CA LEU A 203 -14.86 -38.45 32.74
C LEU A 203 -13.56 -37.64 32.96
N SER A 204 -12.39 -38.24 32.75
CA SER A 204 -11.07 -37.61 32.87
C SER A 204 -10.64 -36.77 31.66
N ASP A 205 -11.34 -36.86 30.53
CA ASP A 205 -11.03 -36.08 29.31
C ASP A 205 -11.67 -34.67 29.32
N PHE A 206 -12.51 -34.36 30.30
CA PHE A 206 -13.05 -33.01 30.52
C PHE A 206 -12.35 -32.37 31.71
N PRO A 207 -11.75 -31.17 31.59
CA PRO A 207 -11.33 -30.41 32.75
C PRO A 207 -12.58 -29.88 33.46
N PHE A 208 -13.20 -30.72 34.28
CA PHE A 208 -14.15 -30.27 35.29
C PHE A 208 -13.33 -29.52 36.35
N SER A 209 -13.41 -28.20 36.33
CA SER A 209 -13.23 -27.41 37.55
C SER A 209 -14.25 -27.93 38.56
N SER A 210 -13.75 -28.29 39.74
CA SER A 210 -14.51 -28.95 40.80
C SER A 210 -15.66 -28.09 41.34
N ASP A 211 -16.60 -28.81 41.96
CA ASP A 211 -17.61 -28.38 42.93
C ASP A 211 -18.97 -27.95 42.37
N ILE A 212 -19.80 -28.96 42.10
CA ILE A 212 -21.25 -28.83 42.29
C ILE A 212 -21.50 -28.90 43.80
N SER A 213 -21.65 -27.73 44.41
CA SER A 213 -22.55 -27.56 45.55
C SER A 213 -23.52 -26.42 45.25
N THR A 214 -24.74 -26.66 45.69
CA THR A 214 -25.98 -25.91 45.54
C THR A 214 -25.89 -24.37 45.60
N THR A 215 -26.74 -23.74 44.78
CA THR A 215 -27.31 -22.38 44.88
C THR A 215 -26.35 -21.18 44.73
N ASN A 216 -26.26 -20.67 43.50
CA ASN A 216 -26.24 -19.25 43.06
C ASN A 216 -25.45 -19.10 41.74
N PRO A 217 -25.84 -18.23 40.79
CA PRO A 217 -25.14 -18.10 39.51
C PRO A 217 -23.84 -17.29 39.69
N PRO A 218 -22.66 -17.82 39.33
CA PRO A 218 -21.45 -17.00 39.31
C PRO A 218 -21.25 -16.38 37.92
N ASN A 219 -20.91 -15.09 37.93
CA ASN A 219 -20.44 -14.33 36.77
C ASN A 219 -19.31 -15.09 36.05
N THR A 220 -19.50 -15.38 34.77
CA THR A 220 -18.54 -16.09 33.93
C THR A 220 -17.27 -15.25 33.68
N PRO A 221 -16.05 -15.73 34.00
CA PRO A 221 -14.83 -15.23 33.40
C PRO A 221 -14.78 -15.65 31.90
N PRO A 222 -14.00 -14.96 31.04
CA PRO A 222 -13.97 -15.26 29.62
C PRO A 222 -13.45 -16.68 29.37
N ARG A 223 -14.30 -17.54 28.82
CA ARG A 223 -13.97 -18.90 28.39
C ARG A 223 -12.76 -18.84 27.45
N ALA A 224 -11.67 -19.53 27.78
CA ALA A 224 -10.54 -19.70 26.86
C ALA A 224 -11.07 -20.30 25.55
N LEU A 225 -10.91 -19.57 24.45
CA LEU A 225 -11.37 -20.03 23.13
C LEU A 225 -10.68 -21.35 22.80
N SER A 226 -11.45 -22.33 22.35
CA SER A 226 -10.86 -23.60 21.91
C SER A 226 -9.93 -23.36 20.72
N ASP A 227 -8.87 -24.16 20.58
CA ASP A 227 -7.92 -24.04 19.45
C ASP A 227 -8.63 -24.07 18.08
N SER A 228 -9.75 -24.79 17.99
CA SER A 228 -10.59 -24.84 16.78
C SER A 228 -11.27 -23.50 16.47
N GLU A 229 -11.76 -22.79 17.49
CA GLU A 229 -12.40 -21.48 17.34
C GLU A 229 -11.37 -20.40 17.00
N THR A 230 -10.18 -20.43 17.61
CA THR A 230 -9.09 -19.50 17.29
C THR A 230 -8.62 -19.67 15.83
N ILE A 231 -8.44 -20.92 15.37
CA ILE A 231 -8.10 -21.23 13.97
C ILE A 231 -9.22 -20.77 13.02
N SER A 232 -10.49 -20.95 13.38
CA SER A 232 -11.63 -20.51 12.56
C SER A 232 -11.70 -18.98 12.44
N ASN A 233 -11.47 -18.28 13.55
CA ASN A 233 -11.40 -16.81 13.59
C ASN A 233 -10.21 -16.29 12.78
N LEU A 234 -9.04 -16.91 12.90
CA LEU A 234 -7.86 -16.60 12.11
C LEU A 234 -8.12 -16.80 10.61
N LEU A 235 -8.73 -17.93 10.24
CA LEU A 235 -9.02 -18.23 8.84
C LEU A 235 -10.03 -17.24 8.23
N SER A 236 -11.06 -16.82 8.99
CA SER A 236 -12.01 -15.81 8.51
C SER A 236 -11.33 -14.45 8.29
N HIS A 237 -10.41 -14.08 9.17
CA HIS A 237 -9.61 -12.87 9.06
C HIS A 237 -8.68 -12.90 7.84
N ILE A 238 -7.91 -13.99 7.65
CA ILE A 238 -7.03 -14.17 6.49
C ILE A 238 -7.83 -14.08 5.19
N LYS A 239 -8.99 -14.76 5.11
CA LYS A 239 -9.87 -14.69 3.93
C LYS A 239 -10.34 -13.26 3.63
N LEU A 240 -10.66 -12.47 4.66
CA LEU A 240 -11.06 -11.07 4.48
C LEU A 240 -9.92 -10.24 3.90
N LEU A 241 -8.70 -10.38 4.42
CA LEU A 241 -7.52 -9.66 3.95
C LEU A 241 -7.19 -10.03 2.51
N ILE A 242 -7.16 -11.32 2.17
CA ILE A 242 -6.89 -11.80 0.80
C ILE A 242 -7.93 -11.29 -0.17
N ARG A 243 -9.23 -11.40 0.14
CA ARG A 243 -10.31 -10.89 -0.72
C ARG A 243 -10.17 -9.39 -1.00
N ARG A 244 -9.79 -8.62 0.01
CA ARG A 244 -9.62 -7.17 -0.14
C ARG A 244 -8.35 -6.83 -0.93
N ARG A 245 -7.23 -7.54 -0.70
CA ARG A 245 -5.99 -7.40 -1.47
C ARG A 245 -6.19 -7.74 -2.93
N THR A 246 -6.83 -8.87 -3.23
CA THR A 246 -7.12 -9.31 -4.60
C THR A 246 -8.00 -8.32 -5.34
N ALA A 247 -9.04 -7.78 -4.70
CA ALA A 247 -9.85 -6.70 -5.27
C ALA A 247 -9.02 -5.42 -5.53
N ALA A 248 -8.11 -5.06 -4.62
CA ALA A 248 -7.23 -3.91 -4.78
C ALA A 248 -6.25 -4.07 -5.95
N LEU A 249 -5.67 -5.25 -6.10
CA LEU A 249 -4.77 -5.57 -7.22
C LEU A 249 -5.53 -5.59 -8.55
N ALA A 250 -6.72 -6.20 -8.59
CA ALA A 250 -7.56 -6.18 -9.78
C ALA A 250 -7.94 -4.75 -10.19
N ALA A 251 -8.23 -3.86 -9.23
CA ALA A 251 -8.48 -2.45 -9.51
C ALA A 251 -7.23 -1.72 -10.01
N LEU A 252 -6.05 -2.05 -9.48
CA LEU A 252 -4.77 -1.50 -9.94
C LEU A 252 -4.47 -1.91 -11.38
N ASP A 253 -4.64 -3.18 -11.71
CA ASP A 253 -4.46 -3.74 -13.06
C ASP A 253 -5.48 -3.16 -14.05
N ALA A 254 -6.69 -2.85 -13.59
CA ALA A 254 -7.72 -2.17 -14.38
C ALA A 254 -7.51 -0.65 -14.53
N GLY A 255 -6.47 -0.07 -13.92
CA GLY A 255 -6.19 1.37 -13.96
C GLY A 255 -7.11 2.22 -13.06
N LEU A 256 -7.95 1.60 -12.22
CA LEU A 256 -8.85 2.27 -11.28
C LEU A 256 -8.10 2.60 -9.98
N TYR A 257 -7.18 3.56 -10.06
CA TYR A 257 -6.24 3.85 -8.96
C TYR A 257 -6.92 4.33 -7.67
N SER A 258 -8.01 5.10 -7.76
CA SER A 258 -8.77 5.57 -6.59
C SER A 258 -9.38 4.40 -5.80
N GLU A 259 -9.97 3.43 -6.49
CA GLU A 259 -10.53 2.23 -5.88
C GLU A 259 -9.45 1.34 -5.27
N ALA A 260 -8.32 1.16 -5.97
CA ALA A 260 -7.17 0.44 -5.44
C ALA A 260 -6.68 1.08 -4.11
N ILE A 261 -6.51 2.41 -4.09
CA ILE A 261 -6.13 3.17 -2.89
C ILE A 261 -7.16 2.96 -1.77
N ARG A 262 -8.46 2.98 -2.08
CA ARG A 262 -9.53 2.77 -1.09
C ARG A 262 -9.45 1.37 -0.48
N HIS A 263 -9.31 0.34 -1.30
CA HIS A 263 -9.20 -1.04 -0.82
C HIS A 263 -7.96 -1.25 0.05
N PHE A 264 -6.79 -0.76 -0.37
CA PHE A 264 -5.57 -0.85 0.44
C PHE A 264 -5.66 -0.04 1.73
N SER A 265 -6.26 1.16 1.70
CA SER A 265 -6.47 1.97 2.89
C SER A 265 -7.35 1.23 3.92
N LYS A 266 -8.38 0.51 3.47
CA LYS A 266 -9.19 -0.33 4.37
C LYS A 266 -8.44 -1.53 4.97
N ILE A 267 -7.34 -1.97 4.35
CA ILE A 267 -6.46 -3.00 4.93
C ILE A 267 -5.59 -2.36 6.03
N VAL A 268 -4.85 -1.30 5.68
CA VAL A 268 -3.85 -0.71 6.59
C VAL A 268 -4.46 0.15 7.71
N ASP A 269 -5.66 0.69 7.49
CA ASP A 269 -6.45 1.42 8.49
C ASP A 269 -7.53 0.53 9.15
N GLY A 270 -7.44 -0.79 8.96
CA GLY A 270 -8.32 -1.76 9.61
C GLY A 270 -8.16 -1.76 11.14
N ARG A 271 -9.24 -2.11 11.86
CA ARG A 271 -9.18 -2.28 13.33
C ARG A 271 -8.42 -3.53 13.76
N ARG A 272 -8.40 -4.56 12.91
CA ARG A 272 -7.63 -5.79 13.15
C ARG A 272 -6.24 -5.58 12.57
N GLY A 273 -5.22 -5.83 13.38
CA GLY A 273 -3.84 -5.74 12.95
C GLY A 273 -3.54 -6.72 11.84
N ALA A 274 -2.45 -6.48 11.11
CA ALA A 274 -1.98 -7.40 10.09
C ALA A 274 -0.47 -7.63 10.22
N PRO A 275 0.02 -8.79 9.77
CA PRO A 275 1.44 -9.13 9.82
C PRO A 275 2.33 -8.15 9.07
N GLN A 276 3.51 -7.87 9.63
CA GLN A 276 4.52 -6.96 9.06
C GLN A 276 4.79 -7.20 7.57
N GLY A 277 5.07 -8.45 7.19
CA GLY A 277 5.40 -8.80 5.81
C GLY A 277 4.26 -8.47 4.83
N PHE A 278 3.02 -8.71 5.26
CA PHE A 278 1.82 -8.44 4.47
C PHE A 278 1.51 -6.95 4.37
N LEU A 279 1.65 -6.20 5.47
CA LEU A 279 1.46 -4.75 5.47
C LEU A 279 2.49 -4.03 4.60
N ALA A 280 3.75 -4.46 4.63
CA ALA A 280 4.80 -3.90 3.78
C ALA A 280 4.44 -4.03 2.28
N GLU A 281 3.93 -5.19 1.85
CA GLU A 281 3.44 -5.39 0.48
C GLU A 281 2.23 -4.49 0.17
N CYS A 282 1.26 -4.39 1.09
CA CYS A 282 0.08 -3.55 0.90
C CYS A 282 0.44 -2.06 0.78
N TYR A 283 1.40 -1.55 1.57
CA TYR A 283 1.91 -0.20 1.42
C TYR A 283 2.58 0.00 0.07
N MET A 284 3.35 -0.99 -0.41
CA MET A 284 4.02 -0.88 -1.71
C MET A 284 3.06 -0.85 -2.90
N TYR A 285 2.02 -1.69 -2.89
CA TYR A 285 0.98 -1.62 -3.91
C TYR A 285 0.16 -0.34 -3.82
N ARG A 286 -0.10 0.18 -2.61
CA ARG A 286 -0.77 1.46 -2.44
C ARG A 286 0.10 2.63 -2.91
N ALA A 287 1.41 2.59 -2.68
CA ALA A 287 2.38 3.53 -3.25
C ALA A 287 2.32 3.51 -4.78
N SER A 288 2.35 2.31 -5.38
CA SER A 288 2.20 2.15 -6.84
C SER A 288 0.90 2.78 -7.36
N ALA A 289 -0.22 2.59 -6.66
CA ALA A 289 -1.49 3.21 -6.99
C ALA A 289 -1.46 4.75 -6.86
N TYR A 290 -0.84 5.28 -5.79
CA TYR A 290 -0.67 6.72 -5.62
C TYR A 290 0.22 7.33 -6.71
N ARG A 291 1.33 6.68 -7.06
CA ARG A 291 2.20 7.07 -8.17
C ARG A 291 1.41 7.17 -9.47
N SER A 292 0.65 6.14 -9.82
CA SER A 292 -0.16 6.15 -11.05
C SER A 292 -1.31 7.17 -11.01
N ALA A 293 -1.78 7.55 -9.82
CA ALA A 293 -2.74 8.63 -9.63
C ALA A 293 -2.11 10.04 -9.62
N GLY A 294 -0.78 10.17 -9.78
CA GLY A 294 -0.06 11.45 -9.73
C GLY A 294 0.14 12.02 -8.33
N ARG A 295 -0.14 11.24 -7.28
CA ARG A 295 -0.02 11.64 -5.86
C ARG A 295 1.36 11.26 -5.31
N ILE A 296 2.35 12.07 -5.67
CA ILE A 296 3.77 11.76 -5.43
C ILE A 296 4.11 11.74 -3.93
N ALA A 297 3.69 12.76 -3.16
CA ALA A 297 4.00 12.85 -1.73
C ALA A 297 3.45 11.65 -0.94
N GLU A 298 2.22 11.22 -1.21
CA GLU A 298 1.62 10.04 -0.58
C GLU A 298 2.32 8.74 -1.00
N SER A 299 2.74 8.65 -2.26
CA SER A 299 3.53 7.52 -2.74
C SER A 299 4.87 7.41 -2.01
N ILE A 300 5.60 8.52 -1.85
CA ILE A 300 6.86 8.56 -1.08
C ILE A 300 6.62 8.14 0.36
N ALA A 301 5.54 8.62 0.99
CA ALA A 301 5.20 8.25 2.36
C ALA A 301 4.95 6.74 2.54
N ASP A 302 4.28 6.09 1.60
CA ASP A 302 4.07 4.64 1.64
C ASP A 302 5.33 3.84 1.32
N CYS A 303 6.21 4.34 0.43
CA CYS A 303 7.55 3.78 0.27
C CYS A 303 8.36 3.86 1.57
N ASN A 304 8.31 5.00 2.27
CA ASN A 304 8.97 5.19 3.57
C ASN A 304 8.48 4.19 4.63
N ARG A 305 7.15 3.99 4.72
CA ARG A 305 6.56 2.97 5.61
C ARG A 305 7.03 1.56 5.25
N THR A 306 7.06 1.26 3.95
CA THR A 306 7.54 -0.05 3.47
C THR A 306 8.99 -0.29 3.85
N LEU A 307 9.86 0.71 3.71
CA LEU A 307 11.29 0.63 4.06
C LEU A 307 11.53 0.63 5.57
N ALA A 308 10.66 1.26 6.36
CA ALA A 308 10.68 1.13 7.80
C ALA A 308 10.37 -0.31 8.23
N LEU A 309 9.38 -0.96 7.60
CA LEU A 309 9.01 -2.35 7.88
C LEU A 309 10.00 -3.37 7.26
N ASN A 310 10.52 -3.10 6.06
CA ASN A 310 11.46 -3.95 5.36
C ASN A 310 12.53 -3.10 4.64
N PRO A 311 13.66 -2.83 5.31
CA PRO A 311 14.74 -2.04 4.73
C PRO A 311 15.35 -2.64 3.46
N SER A 312 15.30 -3.97 3.31
CA SER A 312 15.84 -4.69 2.16
C SER A 312 14.88 -4.78 0.96
N CYS A 313 13.76 -4.05 1.00
CA CYS A 313 12.76 -4.08 -0.06
C CYS A 313 13.26 -3.35 -1.33
N ILE A 314 13.80 -4.12 -2.27
CA ILE A 314 14.30 -3.63 -3.58
C ILE A 314 13.24 -2.80 -4.30
N GLN A 315 12.00 -3.32 -4.41
CA GLN A 315 10.91 -2.63 -5.11
C GLN A 315 10.58 -1.27 -4.50
N ALA A 316 10.71 -1.13 -3.17
CA ALA A 316 10.46 0.13 -2.48
C ALA A 316 11.52 1.19 -2.79
N LEU A 317 12.80 0.79 -2.83
CA LEU A 317 13.91 1.67 -3.20
C LEU A 317 13.82 2.09 -4.67
N GLU A 318 13.54 1.15 -5.57
CA GLU A 318 13.36 1.45 -7.00
C GLU A 318 12.21 2.42 -7.22
N THR A 319 11.05 2.17 -6.60
CA THR A 319 9.88 3.03 -6.72
C THR A 319 10.17 4.42 -6.16
N ARG A 320 10.82 4.51 -4.99
CA ARG A 320 11.14 5.80 -4.34
C ARG A 320 12.19 6.60 -5.13
N ALA A 321 13.22 5.94 -5.66
CA ALA A 321 14.20 6.57 -6.54
C ALA A 321 13.54 7.15 -7.80
N VAL A 322 12.63 6.41 -8.43
CA VAL A 322 11.87 6.91 -9.60
C VAL A 322 10.99 8.11 -9.24
N LEU A 323 10.38 8.14 -8.05
CA LEU A 323 9.61 9.29 -7.57
C LEU A 323 10.52 10.51 -7.35
N PHE A 324 11.67 10.32 -6.69
CA PHE A 324 12.64 11.40 -6.47
C PHE A 324 13.20 11.95 -7.77
N GLU A 325 13.50 11.09 -8.74
CA GLU A 325 13.90 11.50 -10.08
C GLU A 325 12.81 12.30 -10.79
N SER A 326 11.54 11.89 -10.67
CA SER A 326 10.40 12.61 -11.28
C SER A 326 10.21 14.02 -10.74
N ILE A 327 10.50 14.26 -9.45
CA ILE A 327 10.49 15.59 -8.84
C ILE A 327 11.85 16.29 -8.90
N ARG A 328 12.83 15.73 -9.63
CA ARG A 328 14.20 16.24 -9.74
C ARG A 328 14.94 16.41 -8.41
N CYS A 329 14.56 15.64 -7.39
CA CYS A 329 15.31 15.53 -6.15
C CYS A 329 16.46 14.54 -6.33
N LEU A 330 17.49 14.97 -7.07
CA LEU A 330 18.61 14.10 -7.46
C LEU A 330 19.42 13.54 -6.27
N PRO A 331 19.69 14.29 -5.19
CA PRO A 331 20.45 13.77 -4.05
C PRO A 331 19.77 12.59 -3.35
N ASP A 332 18.46 12.68 -3.09
CA ASP A 332 17.70 11.61 -2.45
C ASP A 332 17.53 10.40 -3.38
N CYS A 333 17.37 10.64 -4.70
CA CYS A 333 17.39 9.57 -5.71
C CYS A 333 18.73 8.82 -5.71
N LEU A 334 19.85 9.55 -5.72
CA LEU A 334 21.19 8.95 -5.66
C LEU A 334 21.38 8.10 -4.41
N HIS A 335 20.93 8.58 -3.24
CA HIS A 335 21.01 7.83 -2.01
C HIS A 335 20.28 6.47 -2.09
N ASP A 336 19.07 6.46 -2.65
CA ASP A 336 18.29 5.22 -2.84
C ASP A 336 18.94 4.26 -3.83
N LEU A 337 19.49 4.78 -4.94
CA LEU A 337 20.19 3.97 -5.93
C LEU A 337 21.51 3.40 -5.38
N GLU A 338 22.25 4.15 -4.56
CA GLU A 338 23.45 3.66 -3.88
C GLU A 338 23.11 2.56 -2.86
N HIS A 339 22.03 2.73 -2.11
CA HIS A 339 21.54 1.68 -1.22
C HIS A 339 21.11 0.42 -1.99
N LEU A 340 20.43 0.59 -3.13
CA LEU A 340 20.08 -0.53 -4.01
C LEU A 340 21.32 -1.23 -4.57
N LYS A 341 22.36 -0.47 -4.94
CA LYS A 341 23.65 -1.01 -5.40
C LYS A 341 24.31 -1.85 -4.30
N LEU A 342 24.27 -1.39 -3.05
CA LEU A 342 24.77 -2.14 -1.91
C LEU A 342 24.01 -3.46 -1.75
N LEU A 343 22.67 -3.45 -1.82
CA LEU A 343 21.86 -4.66 -1.74
C LEU A 343 22.15 -5.66 -2.86
N TYR A 344 22.32 -5.20 -4.10
CA TYR A 344 22.70 -6.10 -5.20
C TYR A 344 24.10 -6.70 -4.98
N ASN A 345 25.05 -5.92 -4.49
CA ASN A 345 26.38 -6.43 -4.14
C ASN A 345 26.34 -7.46 -3.01
N THR A 346 25.52 -7.26 -1.97
CA THR A 346 25.38 -8.25 -0.89
C THR A 346 24.75 -9.54 -1.41
N ILE A 347 23.73 -9.45 -2.28
CA ILE A 347 23.11 -10.63 -2.88
C ILE A 347 24.11 -11.45 -3.71
N LEU A 348 24.95 -10.78 -4.51
CA LEU A 348 25.97 -11.45 -5.32
C LEU A 348 27.07 -12.10 -4.48
N ARG A 349 27.44 -11.47 -3.34
CA ARG A 349 28.40 -12.04 -2.39
C ARG A 349 27.85 -13.28 -1.70
N ASP A 350 26.63 -13.20 -1.18
CA ASP A 350 26.01 -14.25 -0.38
C ASP A 350 25.40 -15.37 -1.24
N ARG A 351 25.23 -15.13 -2.55
CA ARG A 351 24.53 -15.99 -3.52
C ARG A 351 23.11 -16.36 -3.07
N LYS A 352 22.52 -15.51 -2.22
CA LYS A 352 21.19 -15.68 -1.62
C LYS A 352 20.43 -14.38 -1.74
N LEU A 353 19.15 -14.50 -2.06
CA LEU A 353 18.27 -13.34 -2.12
C LEU A 353 17.91 -12.86 -0.70
N PRO A 354 17.60 -11.56 -0.49
CA PRO A 354 17.33 -11.04 0.85
C PRO A 354 16.00 -11.56 1.38
N GLY A 355 16.01 -12.15 2.58
CA GLY A 355 14.83 -12.71 3.22
C GLY A 355 14.77 -14.24 3.17
N PRO A 356 13.74 -14.86 3.79
CA PRO A 356 13.64 -16.31 3.91
C PRO A 356 13.49 -17.01 2.56
N ALA A 357 14.07 -18.21 2.42
CA ALA A 357 14.11 -18.95 1.15
C ALA A 357 12.73 -19.29 0.59
N TRP A 358 11.72 -19.46 1.44
CA TRP A 358 10.33 -19.72 1.02
C TRP A 358 9.54 -18.47 0.64
N LYS A 359 10.07 -17.25 0.86
CA LYS A 359 9.35 -16.04 0.49
C LYS A 359 9.49 -15.82 -1.01
N ARG A 360 8.37 -15.79 -1.74
CA ARG A 360 8.35 -15.46 -3.18
C ARG A 360 8.97 -14.09 -3.40
N GLN A 361 10.05 -14.07 -4.17
CA GLN A 361 10.67 -12.83 -4.62
C GLN A 361 10.33 -12.61 -6.08
N ASN A 362 9.95 -11.38 -6.43
CA ASN A 362 9.61 -11.02 -7.80
C ASN A 362 10.85 -10.96 -8.73
N MET A 363 12.07 -11.14 -8.21
CA MET A 363 13.31 -11.04 -8.97
C MET A 363 14.05 -12.37 -9.02
N ARG A 364 14.49 -12.75 -10.22
CA ARG A 364 15.36 -13.90 -10.44
C ARG A 364 16.81 -13.48 -10.25
N TYR A 365 17.60 -14.30 -9.56
CA TYR A 365 19.03 -14.05 -9.31
C TYR A 365 19.82 -13.77 -10.60
N ARG A 366 19.47 -14.43 -11.70
CA ARG A 366 20.11 -14.27 -13.02
C ARG A 366 20.06 -12.84 -13.57
N GLU A 367 19.05 -12.05 -13.19
CA GLU A 367 18.86 -10.68 -13.69
C GLU A 367 19.71 -9.65 -12.93
N ILE A 368 20.24 -10.01 -11.76
CA ILE A 368 20.89 -9.08 -10.83
C ILE A 368 22.17 -8.46 -11.43
N PRO A 369 23.08 -9.21 -12.07
CA PRO A 369 24.27 -8.60 -12.67
C PRO A 369 23.93 -7.55 -13.75
N GLY A 370 22.91 -7.82 -14.57
CA GLY A 370 22.44 -6.88 -15.60
C GLY A 370 21.84 -5.61 -14.99
N LYS A 371 20.98 -5.77 -13.97
CA LYS A 371 20.39 -4.66 -13.22
C LYS A 371 21.46 -3.82 -12.51
N LEU A 372 22.48 -4.46 -11.92
CA LEU A 372 23.61 -3.79 -11.26
C LEU A 372 24.46 -2.96 -12.25
N CYS A 373 24.67 -3.48 -13.46
CA CYS A 373 25.38 -2.75 -14.52
C CYS A 373 24.59 -1.49 -14.91
N ALA A 374 23.31 -1.64 -15.26
CA ALA A 374 22.43 -0.50 -15.60
C ALA A 374 22.35 0.52 -14.46
N LEU A 375 22.24 0.04 -13.22
CA LEU A 375 22.22 0.88 -12.02
C LEU A 375 23.52 1.68 -11.86
N THR A 376 24.68 1.06 -12.12
CA THR A 376 25.98 1.73 -11.98
C THR A 376 26.14 2.85 -13.01
N VAL A 377 25.70 2.63 -14.25
CA VAL A 377 25.68 3.67 -15.29
C VAL A 377 24.78 4.82 -14.86
N LYS A 378 23.55 4.52 -14.40
CA LYS A 378 22.59 5.52 -13.95
C LYS A 378 23.10 6.35 -12.77
N ILE A 379 23.76 5.72 -11.79
CA ILE A 379 24.38 6.43 -10.66
C ILE A 379 25.47 7.39 -11.17
N GLN A 380 26.30 6.96 -12.13
CA GLN A 380 27.36 7.81 -12.66
C GLN A 380 26.80 9.03 -13.41
N GLU A 381 25.77 8.83 -14.23
CA GLU A 381 25.06 9.91 -14.93
C GLU A 381 24.47 10.92 -13.94
N LEU A 382 23.75 10.43 -12.92
CA LEU A 382 23.16 11.29 -11.89
C LEU A 382 24.23 12.04 -11.07
N LYS A 383 25.38 11.42 -10.79
CA LYS A 383 26.52 12.09 -10.15
C LYS A 383 27.08 13.23 -10.99
N GLN A 384 27.19 13.04 -12.31
CA GLN A 384 27.61 14.11 -13.23
C GLN A 384 26.61 15.26 -13.24
N ARG A 385 25.30 14.97 -13.27
CA ARG A 385 24.23 15.98 -13.20
C ARG A 385 24.19 16.74 -11.87
N VAL A 386 24.49 16.06 -10.77
CA VAL A 386 24.65 16.72 -9.47
C VAL A 386 25.89 17.61 -9.45
N ALA A 387 27.00 17.15 -10.04
CA ALA A 387 28.23 17.93 -10.15
C ALA A 387 28.10 19.14 -11.08
N SER A 388 27.22 19.10 -12.10
CA SER A 388 26.91 20.25 -12.96
C SER A 388 26.02 21.31 -12.28
N GLY A 389 25.58 21.07 -11.03
CA GLY A 389 24.82 22.06 -10.24
C GLY A 389 23.29 21.91 -10.32
N GLU A 390 22.75 20.82 -10.87
CA GLU A 390 21.28 20.61 -10.98
C GLU A 390 20.57 20.32 -9.63
N THR A 391 21.23 20.52 -8.49
CA THR A 391 20.73 20.13 -7.16
C THR A 391 19.60 21.00 -6.62
N GLY A 392 19.47 22.24 -7.09
CA GLY A 392 18.49 23.22 -6.58
C GLY A 392 17.12 23.20 -7.28
N ASN A 393 16.95 22.45 -8.36
CA ASN A 393 15.76 22.53 -9.23
C ASN A 393 14.72 21.44 -8.94
N VAL A 394 14.30 21.33 -7.68
CA VAL A 394 13.26 20.37 -7.27
C VAL A 394 11.88 20.87 -7.76
N ASP A 395 11.14 20.00 -8.45
CA ASP A 395 9.79 20.31 -8.92
C ASP A 395 8.77 20.15 -7.79
N TYR A 396 8.64 21.21 -6.99
CA TYR A 396 7.70 21.25 -5.86
C TYR A 396 6.23 21.23 -6.30
N TYR A 397 5.92 21.68 -7.52
CA TYR A 397 4.55 21.61 -8.06
C TYR A 397 4.12 20.15 -8.23
N SER A 398 4.98 19.34 -8.85
CA SER A 398 4.76 17.89 -8.99
C SER A 398 4.71 17.18 -7.64
N LEU A 399 5.56 17.56 -6.68
CA LEU A 399 5.56 16.98 -5.34
C LEU A 399 4.23 17.21 -4.59
N ILE A 400 3.72 18.44 -4.61
CA ILE A 400 2.47 18.81 -3.90
C ILE A 400 1.24 18.39 -4.71
N GLY A 401 1.38 18.17 -6.02
CA GLY A 401 0.29 17.80 -6.93
C GLY A 401 -0.49 19.00 -7.46
N LEU A 402 0.19 20.13 -7.68
CA LEU A 402 -0.40 21.37 -8.19
C LEU A 402 0.08 21.67 -9.61
N ARG A 403 -0.73 22.41 -10.37
CA ARG A 403 -0.33 22.95 -11.67
C ARG A 403 0.50 24.23 -11.48
N ARG A 404 1.37 24.54 -12.46
CA ARG A 404 2.10 25.82 -12.50
C ARG A 404 1.10 26.98 -12.66
N GLY A 405 1.32 28.08 -11.95
CA GLY A 405 0.38 29.21 -11.89
C GLY A 405 -0.88 28.92 -11.05
N CYS A 406 -0.77 28.06 -10.04
CA CYS A 406 -1.87 27.81 -9.10
C CYS A 406 -2.18 29.04 -8.25
N SER A 407 -3.42 29.16 -7.79
CA SER A 407 -3.79 30.26 -6.89
C SER A 407 -3.20 30.06 -5.50
N ARG A 408 -2.96 31.16 -4.79
CA ARG A 408 -2.53 31.13 -3.37
C ARG A 408 -3.43 30.24 -2.51
N SER A 409 -4.75 30.35 -2.69
CA SER A 409 -5.74 29.56 -1.92
C SER A 409 -5.68 28.05 -2.20
N GLU A 410 -5.32 27.64 -3.41
CA GLU A 410 -5.14 26.23 -3.76
C GLU A 410 -3.89 25.66 -3.10
N LEU A 411 -2.80 26.42 -3.11
CA LEU A 411 -1.56 26.03 -2.46
C LEU A 411 -1.71 25.90 -0.94
N GLU A 412 -2.33 26.88 -0.28
CA GLU A 412 -2.56 26.86 1.16
C GLU A 412 -3.41 25.65 1.57
N ARG A 413 -4.48 25.33 0.82
CA ARG A 413 -5.33 24.15 1.07
C ARG A 413 -4.57 22.84 0.86
N ALA A 414 -3.83 22.71 -0.24
CA ALA A 414 -3.06 21.50 -0.54
C ALA A 414 -1.96 21.26 0.50
N HIS A 415 -1.23 22.31 0.86
CA HIS A 415 -0.19 22.26 1.89
C HIS A 415 -0.76 21.87 3.26
N LEU A 416 -1.88 22.48 3.69
CA LEU A 416 -2.53 22.14 4.94
C LEU A 416 -2.92 20.65 4.99
N LEU A 417 -3.54 20.14 3.93
CA LEU A 417 -3.95 18.73 3.84
C LEU A 417 -2.73 17.79 3.94
N LEU A 418 -1.65 18.08 3.21
CA LEU A 418 -0.43 17.26 3.24
C LEU A 418 0.25 17.32 4.60
N CYS A 419 0.37 18.49 5.20
CA CYS A 419 0.94 18.66 6.55
C CYS A 419 0.13 17.91 7.60
N LEU A 420 -1.20 17.95 7.56
CA LEU A 420 -2.06 17.21 8.49
C LEU A 420 -1.94 15.69 8.33
N ARG A 421 -1.72 15.20 7.11
CA ARG A 421 -1.57 13.78 6.79
C ARG A 421 -0.19 13.24 7.13
N HIS A 422 0.87 14.01 6.86
CA HIS A 422 2.26 13.59 6.95
C HIS A 422 3.00 14.18 8.16
N LYS A 423 2.27 14.57 9.22
CA LYS A 423 2.91 14.96 10.49
C LYS A 423 3.83 13.84 10.99
N PRO A 424 5.06 14.17 11.42
CA PRO A 424 6.01 13.17 11.92
C PRO A 424 5.46 12.40 13.12
N ASP A 425 4.65 13.04 13.98
CA ASP A 425 4.02 12.40 15.14
C ASP A 425 3.06 11.26 14.75
N LYS A 426 2.38 11.40 13.61
CA LYS A 426 1.46 10.37 13.08
C LYS A 426 2.18 9.26 12.33
N ALA A 427 3.49 9.41 12.08
CA ALA A 427 4.26 8.45 11.31
C ALA A 427 4.35 7.09 12.00
N THR A 428 4.17 7.02 13.32
CA THR A 428 4.27 5.78 14.09
C THR A 428 2.95 5.06 14.30
N ASN A 429 1.80 5.68 13.98
CA ASN A 429 0.47 5.13 14.26
C ASN A 429 0.20 3.81 13.54
N PHE A 430 0.90 3.51 12.45
CA PHE A 430 0.74 2.23 11.77
C PHE A 430 1.40 1.06 12.52
N ILE A 431 2.36 1.34 13.41
CA ILE A 431 3.10 0.32 14.16
C ILE A 431 2.17 -0.36 15.17
N GLU A 432 1.26 0.39 15.79
CA GLU A 432 0.24 -0.16 16.71
C GLU A 432 -0.67 -1.20 16.05
N ARG A 433 -0.78 -1.15 14.71
CA ARG A 433 -1.61 -2.06 13.90
C ARG A 433 -0.81 -3.17 13.21
N CYS A 434 0.50 -3.18 13.42
CA CYS A 434 1.43 -4.10 12.79
C CYS A 434 1.73 -5.24 13.76
N GLU A 435 1.40 -6.47 13.38
CA GLU A 435 1.84 -7.66 14.12
C GLU A 435 3.32 -7.92 13.78
N LEU A 436 4.20 -7.53 14.69
CA LEU A 436 5.65 -7.65 14.55
C LEU A 436 6.12 -8.97 15.17
N SER A 437 7.02 -9.66 14.46
CA SER A 437 7.51 -10.98 14.88
C SER A 437 8.48 -10.89 16.06
N ASP A 438 9.25 -9.80 16.14
CA ASP A 438 10.33 -9.61 17.12
C ASP A 438 10.20 -8.25 17.83
N ASP A 439 10.14 -8.23 19.17
CA ASP A 439 9.98 -6.99 19.96
C ASP A 439 11.20 -6.04 19.84
N ARG A 440 12.38 -6.58 19.53
CA ARG A 440 13.63 -5.80 19.39
C ARG A 440 13.67 -4.93 18.13
N ASP A 441 12.81 -5.20 17.15
CA ASP A 441 12.74 -4.41 15.92
C ASP A 441 11.82 -3.18 16.05
N LEU A 442 10.95 -3.13 17.07
CA LEU A 442 9.89 -2.12 17.21
C LEU A 442 10.43 -0.68 17.24
N ASP A 443 11.41 -0.41 18.10
CA ASP A 443 11.97 0.92 18.27
C ASP A 443 12.76 1.34 17.03
N SER A 444 13.49 0.41 16.42
CA SER A 444 14.22 0.68 15.17
C SER A 444 13.28 1.04 14.00
N VAL A 445 12.12 0.36 13.90
CA VAL A 445 11.08 0.65 12.91
C VAL A 445 10.46 2.01 13.18
N ARG A 446 10.21 2.32 14.46
CA ARG A 446 9.66 3.61 14.92
C ARG A 446 10.56 4.77 14.54
N ASP A 447 11.86 4.65 14.81
CA ASP A 447 12.83 5.70 14.55
C ASP A 447 13.01 5.92 13.04
N LYS A 448 13.13 4.84 12.26
CA LYS A 448 13.18 4.92 10.79
C LYS A 448 11.93 5.57 10.21
N ALA A 449 10.74 5.23 10.71
CA ALA A 449 9.48 5.83 10.27
C ALA A 449 9.42 7.33 10.62
N LYS A 450 9.81 7.72 11.83
CA LYS A 450 9.85 9.14 12.25
C LYS A 450 10.84 9.96 11.41
N MET A 451 12.07 9.47 11.24
CA MET A 451 13.10 10.16 10.48
C MET A 451 12.68 10.36 9.02
N SER A 452 12.21 9.30 8.35
CA SER A 452 11.78 9.39 6.95
C SER A 452 10.53 10.27 6.75
N ALA A 453 9.60 10.27 7.70
CA ALA A 453 8.45 11.18 7.69
C ALA A 453 8.88 12.64 7.91
N LEU A 454 9.85 12.90 8.79
CA LEU A 454 10.38 14.24 9.04
C LEU A 454 11.07 14.81 7.79
N LEU A 455 11.83 13.99 7.05
CA LEU A 455 12.45 14.40 5.79
C LEU A 455 11.40 14.81 4.74
N LEU A 456 10.37 13.98 4.56
CA LEU A 456 9.26 14.30 3.65
C LEU A 456 8.53 15.57 4.09
N TYR A 457 8.25 15.72 5.39
CA TYR A 457 7.58 16.89 5.95
C TYR A 457 8.37 18.17 5.70
N ARG A 458 9.69 18.17 5.93
CA ARG A 458 10.58 19.30 5.63
C ARG A 458 10.61 19.62 4.14
N MET A 459 10.62 18.61 3.28
CA MET A 459 10.58 18.79 1.82
C MET A 459 9.28 19.48 1.38
N LEU A 460 8.14 19.08 1.96
CA LEU A 460 6.84 19.72 1.72
C LEU A 460 6.80 21.17 2.20
N GLN A 461 7.40 21.49 3.35
CA GLN A 461 7.52 22.86 3.86
C GLN A 461 8.38 23.73 2.95
N LYS A 462 9.54 23.23 2.51
CA LYS A 462 10.39 23.92 1.53
C LYS A 462 9.66 24.18 0.22
N GLY A 463 8.90 23.18 -0.26
CA GLY A 463 8.10 23.32 -1.46
C GLY A 463 7.00 24.36 -1.35
N TYR A 464 6.31 24.42 -0.22
CA TYR A 464 5.33 25.48 0.04
C TYR A 464 5.97 26.86 0.00
N SER A 465 7.06 27.09 0.74
CA SER A 465 7.73 28.40 0.75
C SER A 465 8.22 28.81 -0.63
N SER A 466 8.77 27.87 -1.41
CA SER A 466 9.24 28.12 -2.77
C SER A 466 8.10 28.51 -3.71
N ILE A 467 6.99 27.75 -3.73
CA ILE A 467 5.85 28.08 -4.60
C ILE A 467 5.18 29.38 -4.15
N MET A 468 5.03 29.58 -2.83
CA MET A 468 4.48 30.82 -2.28
C MET A 468 5.28 32.06 -2.70
N ALA A 469 6.60 31.97 -2.75
CA ALA A 469 7.46 33.04 -3.26
C ALA A 469 7.18 33.30 -4.74
N THR A 470 7.14 32.25 -5.57
CA THR A 470 6.83 32.41 -7.01
C THR A 470 5.47 33.02 -7.28
N ILE A 471 4.43 32.63 -6.54
CA ILE A 471 3.08 33.22 -6.66
C ILE A 471 3.11 34.68 -6.23
N SER A 472 3.83 35.01 -5.15
CA SER A 472 3.93 36.40 -4.67
C SER A 472 4.63 37.31 -5.68
N ASP A 473 5.69 36.81 -6.33
CA ASP A 473 6.40 37.52 -7.40
C ASP A 473 5.51 37.70 -8.65
N GLU A 474 4.81 36.65 -9.07
CA GLU A 474 3.84 36.71 -10.16
C GLU A 474 2.72 37.73 -9.86
N GLU A 475 2.14 37.71 -8.67
CA GLU A 475 1.15 38.70 -8.22
C GLU A 475 1.70 40.13 -8.20
N ALA A 476 2.97 40.32 -7.80
CA ALA A 476 3.61 41.62 -7.80
C ALA A 476 3.85 42.15 -9.22
N THR A 477 4.32 41.30 -10.14
CA THR A 477 4.50 41.66 -11.56
C THR A 477 3.16 41.99 -12.22
N GLU A 478 2.10 41.24 -11.92
CA GLU A 478 0.76 41.49 -12.45
C GLU A 478 0.17 42.80 -11.89
N LYS A 479 0.37 43.08 -10.59
CA LYS A 479 0.02 44.39 -10.00
C LYS A 479 0.78 45.52 -10.69
N GLN A 480 2.06 45.34 -11.00
CA GLN A 480 2.85 46.36 -11.68
C GLN A 480 2.39 46.58 -13.13
N ARG A 481 2.04 45.50 -13.85
CA ARG A 481 1.44 45.58 -15.19
C ARG A 481 0.10 46.32 -15.18
N LYS A 482 -0.77 46.02 -14.21
CA LYS A 482 -2.04 46.73 -14.04
C LYS A 482 -1.85 48.22 -13.73
N LYS A 483 -0.87 48.56 -12.87
CA LYS A 483 -0.50 49.96 -12.61
C LYS A 483 0.01 50.67 -13.86
N ALA A 484 0.88 50.03 -14.64
CA ALA A 484 1.39 50.59 -15.90
C ALA A 484 0.28 50.76 -16.95
N ALA A 485 -0.63 49.79 -17.07
CA ALA A 485 -1.79 49.88 -17.96
C ALA A 485 -2.76 50.99 -17.54
N ALA A 486 -3.03 51.12 -16.24
CA ALA A 486 -3.85 52.21 -15.70
C ALA A 486 -3.19 53.58 -15.92
N ALA A 487 -1.87 53.69 -15.77
CA ALA A 487 -1.12 54.91 -16.06
C ALA A 487 -1.17 55.28 -17.55
N LEU A 488 -1.05 54.29 -18.45
CA LEU A 488 -1.22 54.50 -19.89
C LEU A 488 -2.63 54.96 -20.26
N GLN A 489 -3.66 54.34 -19.67
CA GLN A 489 -5.06 54.75 -19.87
C GLN A 489 -5.32 56.17 -19.34
N ALA A 490 -4.77 56.52 -18.17
CA ALA A 490 -4.87 57.86 -17.62
C ALA A 490 -4.16 58.89 -18.51
N ALA A 491 -2.98 58.57 -19.05
CA ALA A 491 -2.26 59.42 -19.98
C ALA A 491 -3.02 59.61 -21.30
N GLN A 492 -3.63 58.55 -21.84
CA GLN A 492 -4.49 58.64 -23.02
C GLN A 492 -5.74 59.50 -22.77
N ALA A 493 -6.40 59.32 -21.62
CA ALA A 493 -7.55 60.14 -21.23
C ALA A 493 -7.16 61.62 -21.07
N ALA A 494 -6.01 61.92 -20.46
CA ALA A 494 -5.49 63.27 -20.34
C ALA A 494 -5.15 63.88 -21.72
N ALA A 495 -4.54 63.10 -22.62
CA ALA A 495 -4.26 63.55 -23.99
C ALA A 495 -5.54 63.88 -24.77
N ILE A 496 -6.58 63.04 -24.65
CA ILE A 496 -7.90 63.29 -25.26
C ILE A 496 -8.52 64.58 -24.69
N GLN A 497 -8.45 64.79 -23.37
CA GLN A 497 -8.94 66.02 -22.75
C GLN A 497 -8.22 67.27 -23.26
N VAL A 498 -6.88 67.23 -23.36
CA VAL A 498 -6.08 68.35 -23.90
C VAL A 498 -6.45 68.62 -25.36
N GLN A 499 -6.62 67.58 -26.18
CA GLN A 499 -7.04 67.72 -27.58
C GLN A 499 -8.43 68.35 -27.70
N GLN A 500 -9.36 67.95 -26.83
CA GLN A 500 -10.72 68.48 -26.80
C GLN A 500 -10.73 69.96 -26.35
N GLN A 501 -9.87 70.31 -25.38
CA GLN A 501 -9.69 71.70 -24.94
C GLN A 501 -9.10 72.58 -26.04
N GLN A 502 -8.09 72.09 -26.77
CA GLN A 502 -7.52 72.78 -27.94
C GLN A 502 -8.55 72.96 -29.06
N LEU A 503 -9.40 71.97 -29.32
CA LEU A 503 -10.50 72.08 -30.28
C LEU A 503 -11.52 73.16 -29.88
N LEU A 504 -11.90 73.20 -28.59
CA LEU A 504 -12.79 74.24 -28.07
C LEU A 504 -12.15 75.63 -28.17
N GLN A 505 -10.87 75.76 -27.82
CA GLN A 505 -10.15 77.04 -27.88
C GLN A 505 -9.92 77.50 -29.33
N ALA A 506 -9.69 76.58 -30.26
CA ALA A 506 -9.62 76.88 -31.69
C ALA A 506 -10.98 77.32 -32.27
N GLN A 507 -12.09 76.74 -31.78
CA GLN A 507 -13.44 77.21 -32.13
C GLN A 507 -13.71 78.62 -31.58
N GLU A 508 -13.28 78.94 -30.36
CA GLU A 508 -13.40 80.28 -29.78
C GLU A 508 -12.60 81.32 -30.59
N CYS A 509 -11.33 81.04 -30.92
CA CYS A 509 -10.53 81.93 -31.78
C CYS A 509 -11.10 82.08 -33.20
N HIS A 510 -11.75 81.04 -33.74
CA HIS A 510 -12.44 81.11 -35.02
C HIS A 510 -13.67 82.03 -34.95
N LEU A 511 -14.46 81.93 -33.87
CA LEU A 511 -15.61 82.81 -33.63
C LEU A 511 -15.17 84.28 -33.49
N GLU A 512 -14.09 84.54 -32.74
CA GLU A 512 -13.52 85.89 -32.59
C GLU A 512 -13.04 86.46 -33.93
N ARG A 513 -12.39 85.65 -34.77
CA ARG A 513 -11.97 86.08 -36.13
C ARG A 513 -13.15 86.36 -37.06
N GLU A 514 -14.23 85.58 -36.98
CA GLU A 514 -15.47 85.83 -37.74
C GLU A 514 -16.18 87.11 -37.26
N LEU A 515 -16.21 87.37 -35.95
CA LEU A 515 -16.72 88.63 -35.37
C LEU A 515 -15.91 89.86 -35.80
N ILE A 516 -14.58 89.76 -35.86
CA ILE A 516 -13.70 90.84 -36.35
C ILE A 516 -13.87 91.07 -37.86
N LYS A 517 -14.06 90.01 -38.66
CA LYS A 517 -14.40 90.13 -40.09
C LYS A 517 -15.78 90.75 -40.31
N ALA A 518 -16.75 90.50 -39.44
CA ALA A 518 -18.08 91.10 -39.50
C ALA A 518 -18.08 92.60 -39.12
N ALA A 519 -17.17 93.04 -38.23
CA ALA A 519 -17.02 94.44 -37.82
C ALA A 519 -16.38 95.35 -38.89
N LEU A 520 -15.72 94.79 -39.91
CA LEU A 520 -15.09 95.52 -41.02
C LEU A 520 -16.00 95.73 -42.26
N ARG A 521 -17.31 95.51 -42.15
CA ARG A 521 -18.28 95.78 -43.22
C ARG A 521 -19.37 96.75 -42.74
N THR A 522 -19.45 97.93 -43.37
CA THR A 522 -20.60 98.86 -43.32
C THR A 522 -20.84 99.46 -44.72
N PRO A 523 -22.00 100.09 -45.04
CA PRO A 523 -23.14 99.36 -45.62
C PRO A 523 -23.74 100.01 -46.89
N SER A 524 -24.50 99.26 -47.70
CA SER A 524 -25.48 99.82 -48.65
C SER A 524 -26.82 99.06 -48.63
N LYS A 525 -27.91 99.86 -48.60
CA LYS A 525 -29.36 99.59 -48.36
C LYS A 525 -30.12 98.97 -49.58
N PRO A 526 -31.47 98.76 -49.58
CA PRO A 526 -32.35 97.96 -48.67
C PRO A 526 -33.56 97.20 -49.37
N MET A 527 -34.38 96.48 -48.57
CA MET A 527 -35.81 96.00 -48.73
C MET A 527 -36.14 94.90 -49.78
N LYS A 528 -36.96 93.85 -49.51
CA LYS A 528 -38.34 93.73 -48.93
C LYS A 528 -38.60 92.32 -48.30
N THR A 529 -39.15 92.22 -47.07
CA THR A 529 -40.48 91.68 -46.64
C THR A 529 -41.00 90.42 -47.38
N ASP A 530 -41.31 89.27 -46.73
CA ASP A 530 -42.47 89.08 -45.84
C ASP A 530 -42.41 87.88 -44.85
N ARG A 531 -42.92 88.14 -43.62
CA ARG A 531 -43.85 87.40 -42.70
C ARG A 531 -43.73 85.87 -42.47
N ILE A 532 -44.04 85.26 -41.30
CA ILE A 532 -44.18 85.53 -39.84
C ILE A 532 -44.57 84.15 -39.22
N GLY A 533 -44.14 83.89 -37.98
CA GLY A 533 -44.74 82.91 -37.05
C GLY A 533 -43.67 82.23 -36.18
N ALA A 534 -43.14 82.86 -35.11
CA ALA A 534 -43.70 82.96 -33.75
C ALA A 534 -44.06 81.58 -33.17
N ALA A 535 -43.69 81.15 -31.96
CA ALA A 535 -42.96 81.62 -30.78
C ALA A 535 -42.81 80.34 -29.90
N ASP A 536 -42.10 80.21 -28.78
CA ASP A 536 -41.31 81.07 -27.91
C ASP A 536 -40.56 80.12 -26.94
N ASN A 537 -39.38 80.55 -26.49
CA ASN A 537 -38.80 80.46 -25.13
C ASN A 537 -39.02 79.20 -24.25
N LYS A 538 -38.10 78.70 -23.42
CA LYS A 538 -36.80 79.06 -22.79
C LYS A 538 -36.55 77.84 -21.86
N SER A 539 -35.41 77.45 -21.33
CA SER A 539 -34.07 78.02 -21.09
C SER A 539 -33.26 76.91 -20.39
N SER A 540 -31.92 76.95 -20.52
CA SER A 540 -30.90 76.63 -19.47
C SER A 540 -30.98 75.26 -18.76
N THR A 541 -29.92 74.44 -18.55
CA THR A 541 -28.50 74.72 -18.35
C THR A 541 -27.78 73.37 -18.16
N GLU A 542 -26.57 73.28 -18.72
CA GLU A 542 -25.35 72.64 -18.20
C GLU A 542 -25.17 71.12 -17.96
N LYS A 543 -24.08 70.65 -18.61
CA LYS A 543 -22.96 69.84 -18.13
C LYS A 543 -23.06 68.31 -18.14
N SER A 544 -22.39 67.79 -19.16
CA SER A 544 -21.74 66.49 -19.23
C SER A 544 -20.64 66.32 -18.17
N THR A 545 -20.72 65.24 -17.39
CA THR A 545 -19.57 64.63 -16.73
C THR A 545 -19.47 63.16 -17.13
N PHE A 546 -18.29 62.81 -17.62
CA PHE A 546 -17.84 61.42 -17.78
C PHE A 546 -17.61 60.83 -16.39
N GLN A 547 -18.20 59.67 -16.10
CA GLN A 547 -17.81 58.83 -14.98
C GLN A 547 -17.67 57.39 -15.46
N GLY A 548 -16.47 56.85 -15.29
CA GLY A 548 -16.21 55.44 -15.46
C GLY A 548 -16.49 54.63 -14.19
N VAL A 549 -16.67 53.34 -14.45
CA VAL A 549 -16.34 52.17 -13.61
C VAL A 549 -17.43 51.61 -12.69
N PHE A 550 -17.67 50.32 -12.92
CA PHE A 550 -18.07 49.25 -12.00
C PHE A 550 -19.55 48.83 -11.87
N CYS A 551 -19.75 47.57 -12.26
CA CYS A 551 -20.70 46.58 -11.76
C CYS A 551 -22.20 46.88 -11.87
N ARG A 552 -22.80 46.38 -12.97
CA ARG A 552 -24.05 45.63 -12.88
C ARG A 552 -24.06 44.48 -13.87
N ASP A 553 -23.61 43.36 -13.33
CA ASP A 553 -23.73 42.02 -13.88
C ASP A 553 -25.19 41.54 -13.96
N LEU A 554 -25.37 40.44 -14.72
CA LEU A 554 -26.31 39.33 -14.46
C LEU A 554 -27.77 39.40 -14.97
N THR A 555 -28.01 39.80 -16.22
CA THR A 555 -29.29 39.45 -16.89
C THR A 555 -29.17 38.77 -18.26
N VAL A 556 -27.97 38.61 -18.83
CA VAL A 556 -27.84 38.14 -20.22
C VAL A 556 -27.34 36.68 -20.36
N VAL A 557 -27.00 35.99 -19.26
CA VAL A 557 -26.65 34.54 -19.32
C VAL A 557 -27.80 33.62 -18.87
N GLY A 558 -28.92 34.18 -18.41
CA GLY A 558 -30.13 33.43 -18.02
C GLY A 558 -30.98 32.92 -19.19
N ASN A 559 -30.83 33.50 -20.39
CA ASN A 559 -31.67 33.17 -21.55
C ASN A 559 -31.05 32.14 -22.51
N LEU A 560 -29.94 31.50 -22.16
CA LEU A 560 -29.32 30.42 -22.93
C LEU A 560 -29.41 29.03 -22.26
N LEU A 561 -29.96 28.93 -21.04
CA LEU A 561 -30.12 27.65 -20.32
C LEU A 561 -31.58 27.26 -20.05
N LEU A 562 -32.55 27.95 -20.65
CA LEU A 562 -33.99 27.61 -20.56
C LEU A 562 -34.45 26.57 -21.61
N GLN A 563 -33.53 25.82 -22.22
CA GLN A 563 -33.85 24.80 -23.23
C GLN A 563 -33.39 23.37 -22.88
N ALA A 564 -33.11 23.07 -21.61
CA ALA A 564 -32.93 21.70 -21.15
C ALA A 564 -33.43 21.56 -19.71
N GLY A 565 -34.71 21.21 -19.57
CA GLY A 565 -35.44 21.24 -18.30
C GLY A 565 -34.92 20.27 -17.24
N LEU A 566 -34.70 20.79 -16.03
CA LEU A 566 -34.75 20.04 -14.76
C LEU A 566 -35.16 21.03 -13.64
N ASN A 567 -36.33 20.79 -13.04
CA ASN A 567 -36.92 21.58 -11.96
C ASN A 567 -36.42 21.11 -10.58
N ARG A 568 -35.84 22.00 -9.75
CA ARG A 568 -36.20 22.28 -8.33
C ARG A 568 -35.16 23.17 -7.62
N PRO A 569 -35.59 24.19 -6.84
CA PRO A 569 -34.69 25.08 -6.09
C PRO A 569 -34.39 24.58 -4.66
N LEU A 570 -33.16 24.75 -4.18
CA LEU A 570 -32.73 24.60 -2.78
C LEU A 570 -32.31 25.98 -2.23
N PRO A 571 -32.71 26.37 -1.00
CA PRO A 571 -32.55 27.73 -0.51
C PRO A 571 -31.17 27.92 0.13
N VAL A 572 -30.45 28.99 -0.23
CA VAL A 572 -29.25 29.43 0.47
C VAL A 572 -29.46 30.86 0.96
N LYS A 573 -29.52 31.02 2.29
CA LYS A 573 -29.47 32.31 2.97
C LYS A 573 -28.05 32.87 2.82
N TYR A 574 -27.93 34.11 2.36
CA TYR A 574 -26.71 34.92 2.50
C TYR A 574 -27.05 36.14 3.35
N GLU A 575 -26.59 36.13 4.60
CA GLU A 575 -26.41 37.34 5.39
C GLU A 575 -25.18 38.08 4.85
N ALA A 576 -25.39 39.32 4.44
CA ALA A 576 -24.34 40.24 4.04
C ALA A 576 -23.79 40.94 5.29
N LEU A 577 -22.47 40.88 5.48
CA LEU A 577 -21.74 41.83 6.30
C LEU A 577 -20.76 42.56 5.39
N SER A 578 -21.01 43.86 5.27
CA SER A 578 -20.21 44.85 4.56
C SER A 578 -19.10 45.39 5.45
N CYS A 579 -17.93 45.56 4.80
CA CYS A 579 -16.81 46.48 5.07
C CYS A 579 -16.10 46.41 6.42
#